data_AF-A0A1V1I169-F1
#
_entry.id   AF-A0A1V1I169-F1
#
_cell.length_a   1.000
_cell.length_b   1.000
_cell.length_c   1.000
_cell.angle_alpha   90.00
_cell.angle_beta   90.00
_cell.angle_gamma   90.00
#
_symmetry.space_group_name_H-M   'P 1'
#
loop_
_entity.id
_entity.type
_entity.pdbx_description
1 polymer ?
#
loop_
_entity_poly.entity_id
_entity_poly.type
_entity_poly.pdbx_seq_one_letter_code
_entity_poly.pdbx_strand_id
1 'polypeptide(L)'
;MKLLKRNILAITLASMHIMGSGYNVNALETKTKSNNIVRTITYMEVTGNSVNVRTGPSTSYTSIMKLNKGDKVEYISSSGNWSKVRYNEKEGYISNTYIKSVSTTSTSTDIRQITGNSVNFRKGPGTNYSVIRSFQKGTKVEFISKENDWVKVNYNGTVGYVFSKYVSDKTNTDDNTHITKYVTGNSVNVRTGPSTSYTSIMKLNKGDKVEYISSSGNWSKIMYNGKTGYMSSQYLSTTNPIENTKPETQGEVLFPDWFKEGKNILVRDDYASNLNNAFTVEDYNTGKKFKLIRTGGTNHADVEPLTAVDTATMKSIWGGFSWTRRPVLVHVNGKVYGASMTGMPHSGLDSEPAREYTSKNRSDNYGPGINYDSVKNNGADGHVDIHFLNSKTHSSNKLDTAHQNNIQMLMNKFK
;
A
#
# COMPACT_ATOMS: atom_id res chain seq x y z
N MET A 1 10.56 -49.93 -2.48
CA MET A 1 10.95 -48.52 -2.23
C MET A 1 9.84 -47.62 -2.74
N LYS A 2 9.52 -46.55 -2.00
CA LYS A 2 8.25 -45.79 -1.98
C LYS A 2 7.64 -45.39 -3.34
N LEU A 3 6.32 -45.62 -3.44
CA LEU A 3 5.39 -44.92 -4.33
C LEU A 3 5.30 -43.42 -3.96
N LEU A 4 5.12 -42.56 -4.97
CA LEU A 4 4.25 -41.38 -4.82
C LEU A 4 3.45 -41.16 -6.11
N LYS A 5 2.14 -41.41 -6.02
CA LYS A 5 1.13 -41.09 -7.04
C LYS A 5 0.85 -39.59 -7.00
N ARG A 6 0.86 -38.94 -8.18
CA ARG A 6 0.29 -37.61 -8.40
C ARG A 6 -1.22 -37.76 -8.61
N ASN A 7 -2.03 -37.22 -7.72
CA ASN A 7 -3.47 -37.06 -7.93
C ASN A 7 -3.75 -35.70 -8.58
N ILE A 8 -4.22 -35.75 -9.82
CA ILE A 8 -4.94 -34.68 -10.51
C ILE A 8 -6.39 -34.79 -10.05
N LEU A 9 -6.99 -33.69 -9.57
CA LEU A 9 -8.45 -33.63 -9.39
C LEU A 9 -8.98 -32.40 -10.12
N ALA A 10 -9.55 -32.65 -11.29
CA ALA A 10 -10.45 -31.74 -11.98
C ALA A 10 -11.81 -31.77 -11.27
N ILE A 11 -12.42 -30.61 -11.05
CA ILE A 11 -13.82 -30.52 -10.65
C ILE A 11 -14.56 -29.68 -11.69
N THR A 12 -15.38 -30.39 -12.46
CA THR A 12 -16.42 -29.91 -13.38
C THR A 12 -17.49 -29.12 -12.63
N LEU A 13 -17.86 -27.94 -13.15
CA LEU A 13 -19.08 -27.23 -12.75
C LEU A 13 -20.30 -27.94 -13.35
N ALA A 14 -21.25 -28.32 -12.49
CA ALA A 14 -22.62 -28.63 -12.89
C ALA A 14 -23.58 -27.72 -12.13
N SER A 15 -24.41 -27.02 -12.89
CA SER A 15 -25.48 -26.14 -12.43
C SER A 15 -26.60 -26.94 -11.76
N MET A 16 -27.09 -26.50 -10.60
CA MET A 16 -28.36 -27.01 -10.06
C MET A 16 -29.11 -25.92 -9.28
N HIS A 17 -30.31 -25.64 -9.76
CA HIS A 17 -31.33 -24.79 -9.14
C HIS A 17 -32.17 -25.66 -8.19
N ILE A 18 -32.19 -25.39 -6.88
CA ILE A 18 -33.23 -25.91 -5.96
C ILE A 18 -33.54 -24.85 -4.88
N MET A 19 -34.84 -24.64 -4.68
CA MET A 19 -35.48 -23.77 -3.70
C MET A 19 -35.49 -24.39 -2.29
N GLY A 20 -35.44 -23.51 -1.26
CA GLY A 20 -36.20 -23.69 -0.02
C GLY A 20 -35.60 -24.56 1.09
N SER A 21 -35.87 -24.11 2.33
CA SER A 21 -35.60 -24.73 3.65
C SER A 21 -34.19 -24.57 4.20
N GLY A 22 -34.11 -24.02 5.42
CA GLY A 22 -32.89 -23.54 6.04
C GLY A 22 -31.88 -24.63 6.40
N TYR A 23 -30.61 -24.21 6.45
CA TYR A 23 -29.56 -24.98 7.10
C TYR A 23 -28.63 -24.05 7.87
N ASN A 24 -28.43 -24.41 9.14
CA ASN A 24 -27.24 -24.11 9.92
C ASN A 24 -26.01 -24.52 9.10
N VAL A 25 -25.07 -23.60 8.89
CA VAL A 25 -23.72 -23.95 8.45
C VAL A 25 -22.85 -24.12 9.68
N ASN A 26 -22.73 -25.36 10.14
CA ASN A 26 -21.56 -25.77 10.92
C ASN A 26 -20.33 -25.53 10.05
N ALA A 27 -19.46 -24.65 10.49
CA ALA A 27 -18.19 -24.39 9.85
C ALA A 27 -17.34 -25.67 9.86
N LEU A 28 -17.04 -26.20 8.68
CA LEU A 28 -15.97 -27.18 8.50
C LEU A 28 -14.64 -26.48 8.82
N GLU A 29 -14.05 -26.82 9.96
CA GLU A 29 -12.70 -26.39 10.32
C GLU A 29 -11.67 -27.04 9.40
N THR A 30 -11.26 -26.33 8.35
CA THR A 30 -9.97 -26.57 7.70
C THR A 30 -8.90 -25.85 8.51
N LYS A 31 -8.08 -26.59 9.26
CA LYS A 31 -6.87 -26.06 9.94
C LYS A 31 -5.90 -25.46 8.92
N THR A 32 -6.06 -24.17 8.66
CA THR A 32 -5.08 -23.31 8.03
C THR A 32 -4.50 -22.39 9.11
N LYS A 33 -3.17 -22.33 9.20
CA LYS A 33 -2.45 -21.39 10.09
C LYS A 33 -2.48 -19.97 9.50
N SER A 34 -3.67 -19.41 9.34
CA SER A 34 -3.87 -17.99 9.08
C SER A 34 -5.07 -17.56 9.93
N ASN A 35 -4.82 -16.72 10.94
CA ASN A 35 -5.84 -16.26 11.89
C ASN A 35 -6.68 -15.09 11.32
N ASN A 36 -6.74 -14.96 10.00
CA ASN A 36 -7.60 -13.98 9.34
C ASN A 36 -9.02 -14.52 9.22
N ILE A 37 -9.92 -14.00 10.06
CA ILE A 37 -11.35 -14.13 9.83
C ILE A 37 -11.70 -13.16 8.71
N VAL A 38 -11.72 -13.65 7.47
CA VAL A 38 -12.24 -12.91 6.32
C VAL A 38 -13.75 -12.77 6.52
N ARG A 39 -14.21 -11.55 6.84
CA ARG A 39 -15.65 -11.27 6.83
C ARG A 39 -16.07 -10.96 5.40
N THR A 40 -16.93 -11.80 4.87
CA THR A 40 -17.69 -11.49 3.65
C THR A 40 -18.72 -10.42 4.01
N ILE A 41 -18.51 -9.19 3.54
CA ILE A 41 -19.55 -8.18 3.61
C ILE A 41 -20.50 -8.40 2.43
N THR A 42 -21.79 -8.51 2.76
CA THR A 42 -22.87 -8.55 1.78
C THR A 42 -23.38 -7.13 1.59
N TYR A 43 -23.33 -6.63 0.36
CA TYR A 43 -24.02 -5.39 0.01
C TYR A 43 -25.38 -5.71 -0.59
N MET A 44 -26.30 -4.77 -0.40
CA MET A 44 -27.63 -4.79 -0.98
C MET A 44 -27.83 -3.50 -1.76
N GLU A 45 -28.35 -3.60 -2.98
CA GLU A 45 -28.72 -2.45 -3.80
C GLU A 45 -30.19 -2.10 -3.55
N VAL A 46 -30.46 -0.82 -3.30
CA VAL A 46 -31.82 -0.29 -3.14
C VAL A 46 -32.49 -0.26 -4.50
N THR A 47 -33.70 -0.81 -4.60
CA THR A 47 -34.42 -0.97 -5.88
C THR A 47 -35.49 0.11 -6.13
N GLY A 48 -35.89 0.85 -5.09
CA GLY A 48 -36.90 1.91 -5.15
C GLY A 48 -36.33 3.31 -4.90
N ASN A 49 -37.09 4.35 -5.26
CA ASN A 49 -36.73 5.74 -4.98
C ASN A 49 -37.34 6.22 -3.66
N SER A 50 -36.61 7.04 -2.90
CA SER A 50 -37.05 7.60 -1.62
C SER A 50 -37.53 6.56 -0.57
N VAL A 51 -36.85 5.42 -0.51
CA VAL A 51 -37.13 4.31 0.41
C VAL A 51 -36.73 4.68 1.83
N ASN A 52 -37.64 4.55 2.79
CA ASN A 52 -37.39 4.88 4.19
C ASN A 52 -36.51 3.83 4.88
N VAL A 53 -35.48 4.30 5.57
CA VAL A 53 -34.74 3.53 6.58
C VAL A 53 -35.21 3.99 7.95
N ARG A 54 -35.58 3.05 8.83
CA ARG A 54 -36.28 3.32 10.09
C ARG A 54 -35.49 2.90 11.33
N THR A 55 -35.86 3.41 12.51
CA THR A 55 -35.23 3.03 13.79
C THR A 55 -35.53 1.59 14.23
N GLY A 56 -36.56 0.94 13.65
CA GLY A 56 -36.95 -0.44 13.97
C GLY A 56 -37.65 -1.14 12.80
N PRO A 57 -37.84 -2.47 12.87
CA PRO A 57 -38.29 -3.32 11.76
C PRO A 57 -39.82 -3.28 11.55
N SER A 58 -40.41 -2.09 11.43
CA SER A 58 -41.81 -1.92 11.04
C SER A 58 -42.08 -0.50 10.49
N THR A 59 -43.23 -0.31 9.85
CA THR A 59 -43.66 1.01 9.35
C THR A 59 -44.05 2.00 10.46
N SER A 60 -44.27 1.54 11.70
CA SER A 60 -44.60 2.42 12.84
C SER A 60 -43.37 3.11 13.44
N TYR A 61 -42.16 2.62 13.15
CA TYR A 61 -40.92 3.24 13.61
C TYR A 61 -40.55 4.48 12.80
N THR A 62 -39.92 5.45 13.46
CA THR A 62 -39.50 6.71 12.85
C THR A 62 -38.54 6.48 11.68
N SER A 63 -38.79 7.18 10.56
CA SER A 63 -37.86 7.24 9.44
C SER A 63 -36.68 8.14 9.78
N ILE A 64 -35.47 7.62 9.62
CA ILE A 64 -34.22 8.32 9.95
C ILE A 64 -33.45 8.80 8.71
N MET A 65 -33.75 8.24 7.54
CA MET A 65 -33.22 8.66 6.25
C MET A 65 -34.03 8.04 5.10
N LYS A 66 -33.82 8.57 3.90
CA LYS A 66 -34.37 8.03 2.66
C LYS A 66 -33.24 7.68 1.70
N LEU A 67 -33.39 6.56 1.01
CA LEU A 67 -32.44 6.05 0.01
C LEU A 67 -33.09 5.99 -1.37
N ASN A 68 -32.31 6.16 -2.42
CA ASN A 68 -32.76 6.13 -3.80
C ASN A 68 -32.31 4.85 -4.52
N LYS A 69 -32.91 4.60 -5.69
CA LYS A 69 -32.60 3.44 -6.49
C LYS A 69 -31.12 3.45 -6.88
N GLY A 70 -30.44 2.34 -6.69
CA GLY A 70 -29.00 2.18 -6.96
C GLY A 70 -28.09 2.45 -5.76
N ASP A 71 -28.61 3.04 -4.67
CA ASP A 71 -27.84 3.16 -3.42
C ASP A 71 -27.43 1.77 -2.91
N LYS A 72 -26.18 1.63 -2.47
CA LYS A 72 -25.66 0.39 -1.90
C LYS A 72 -25.58 0.49 -0.39
N VAL A 73 -26.19 -0.47 0.31
CA VAL A 73 -26.18 -0.55 1.78
C VAL A 73 -25.47 -1.82 2.24
N GLU A 74 -24.72 -1.74 3.33
CA GLU A 74 -24.14 -2.91 3.98
C GLU A 74 -25.25 -3.68 4.71
N TYR A 75 -25.38 -4.97 4.44
CA TYR A 75 -26.30 -5.86 5.16
C TYR A 75 -25.71 -6.31 6.49
N ILE A 76 -26.45 -6.10 7.58
CA ILE A 76 -26.04 -6.50 8.93
C ILE A 76 -26.79 -7.75 9.38
N SER A 77 -28.12 -7.74 9.33
CA SER A 77 -28.95 -8.85 9.78
C SER A 77 -30.38 -8.74 9.26
N SER A 78 -31.15 -9.82 9.35
CA SER A 78 -32.58 -9.85 9.03
C SER A 78 -33.45 -9.79 10.29
N SER A 79 -34.64 -9.23 10.15
CA SER A 79 -35.69 -9.17 11.17
C SER A 79 -37.05 -9.23 10.48
N GLY A 80 -37.52 -10.45 10.24
CA GLY A 80 -38.74 -10.70 9.47
C GLY A 80 -38.66 -10.11 8.06
N ASN A 81 -39.63 -9.28 7.70
CA ASN A 81 -39.71 -8.60 6.38
C ASN A 81 -38.81 -7.35 6.28
N TRP A 82 -37.90 -7.16 7.23
CA TRP A 82 -36.97 -6.04 7.28
C TRP A 82 -35.53 -6.55 7.40
N SER A 83 -34.60 -5.76 6.87
CA SER A 83 -33.17 -5.97 7.02
C SER A 83 -32.57 -4.79 7.77
N LYS A 84 -31.74 -5.09 8.76
CA LYS A 84 -30.88 -4.09 9.37
C LYS A 84 -29.70 -3.82 8.44
N VAL A 85 -29.49 -2.56 8.11
CA VAL A 85 -28.50 -2.12 7.14
C VAL A 85 -27.71 -0.92 7.65
N ARG A 86 -26.54 -0.69 7.05
CA ARG A 86 -25.71 0.50 7.28
C ARG A 86 -25.48 1.26 5.99
N TYR A 87 -25.62 2.59 6.06
CA TYR A 87 -25.33 3.52 4.96
C TYR A 87 -24.75 4.80 5.55
N ASN A 88 -23.59 5.24 5.04
CA ASN A 88 -22.86 6.42 5.53
C ASN A 88 -22.79 6.46 7.08
N GLU A 89 -22.31 5.36 7.67
CA GLU A 89 -22.11 5.18 9.12
C GLU A 89 -23.39 5.16 9.99
N LYS A 90 -24.58 5.34 9.39
CA LYS A 90 -25.88 5.24 10.08
C LYS A 90 -26.49 3.86 9.90
N GLU A 91 -26.98 3.28 11.00
CA GLU A 91 -27.70 2.00 11.00
C GLU A 91 -29.20 2.20 11.10
N GLY A 92 -29.97 1.39 10.37
CA GLY A 92 -31.42 1.32 10.52
C GLY A 92 -32.01 0.12 9.80
N TYR A 93 -33.33 0.08 9.73
CA TYR A 93 -34.08 -1.02 9.13
C TYR A 93 -34.73 -0.58 7.83
N ILE A 94 -34.50 -1.35 6.76
CA ILE A 94 -35.10 -1.17 5.44
C ILE A 94 -35.97 -2.39 5.11
N SER A 95 -37.08 -2.21 4.40
CA SER A 95 -37.94 -3.33 4.03
C SER A 95 -37.29 -4.18 2.94
N ASN A 96 -37.39 -5.51 3.09
CA ASN A 96 -36.79 -6.47 2.16
C ASN A 96 -37.34 -6.32 0.72
N THR A 97 -38.52 -5.72 0.54
CA THR A 97 -39.12 -5.48 -0.78
C THR A 97 -38.32 -4.49 -1.63
N TYR A 98 -37.49 -3.65 -1.01
CA TYR A 98 -36.77 -2.55 -1.67
C TYR A 98 -35.27 -2.77 -1.77
N ILE A 99 -34.79 -3.99 -1.52
CA ILE A 99 -33.38 -4.32 -1.56
C ILE A 99 -33.14 -5.63 -2.31
N LYS A 100 -32.06 -5.69 -3.10
CA LYS A 100 -31.59 -6.92 -3.75
C LYS A 100 -30.11 -7.13 -3.41
N SER A 101 -29.69 -8.38 -3.19
CA SER A 101 -28.28 -8.69 -2.96
C SER A 101 -27.44 -8.35 -4.17
N VAL A 102 -26.35 -7.60 -3.98
CA VAL A 102 -25.34 -7.33 -5.02
C VAL A 102 -23.96 -7.50 -4.43
N SER A 103 -23.10 -8.26 -5.12
CA SER A 103 -21.66 -8.47 -4.90
C SER A 103 -21.14 -8.53 -3.45
N THR A 104 -20.50 -9.64 -3.11
CA THR A 104 -19.71 -9.78 -1.89
C THR A 104 -18.34 -9.15 -2.08
N THR A 105 -17.97 -8.22 -1.19
CA THR A 105 -16.58 -7.73 -1.10
C THR A 105 -16.00 -8.16 0.24
N SER A 106 -14.83 -8.79 0.19
CA SER A 106 -14.05 -9.14 1.36
C SER A 106 -13.37 -7.88 1.88
N THR A 107 -13.77 -7.41 3.06
CA THR A 107 -13.10 -6.29 3.73
C THR A 107 -12.26 -6.83 4.88
N SER A 108 -11.02 -6.37 4.96
CA SER A 108 -10.17 -6.53 6.15
C SER A 108 -10.80 -5.79 7.33
N THR A 109 -10.97 -6.46 8.46
CA THR A 109 -11.51 -5.89 9.70
C THR A 109 -10.38 -5.34 10.58
N ASP A 110 -10.61 -4.20 11.24
CA ASP A 110 -9.68 -3.62 12.23
C ASP A 110 -9.82 -4.37 13.56
N ILE A 111 -9.06 -5.46 13.73
CA ILE A 111 -9.04 -6.24 14.97
C ILE A 111 -8.08 -5.61 15.98
N ARG A 112 -8.61 -5.30 17.16
CA ARG A 112 -7.86 -4.71 18.28
C ARG A 112 -7.87 -5.62 19.50
N GLN A 113 -6.97 -5.38 20.43
CA GLN A 113 -6.85 -6.16 21.67
C GLN A 113 -7.21 -5.35 22.90
N ILE A 114 -7.87 -5.99 23.85
CA ILE A 114 -8.12 -5.42 25.17
C ILE A 114 -6.82 -5.42 25.97
N THR A 115 -6.41 -4.26 26.49
CA THR A 115 -5.11 -4.08 27.17
C THR A 115 -5.19 -4.21 28.69
N GLY A 116 -6.39 -4.07 29.26
CA GLY A 116 -6.65 -4.20 30.70
C GLY A 116 -7.24 -5.56 31.09
N ASN A 117 -7.13 -5.92 32.38
CA ASN A 117 -7.83 -7.07 32.96
C ASN A 117 -9.24 -6.67 33.38
N SER A 118 -10.22 -7.56 33.19
CA SER A 118 -11.63 -7.35 33.59
C SER A 118 -12.25 -6.03 33.10
N VAL A 119 -12.07 -5.72 31.82
CA VAL A 119 -12.54 -4.48 31.19
C VAL A 119 -14.02 -4.60 30.83
N ASN A 120 -14.85 -3.66 31.28
CA ASN A 120 -16.29 -3.69 31.01
C ASN A 120 -16.62 -3.41 29.54
N PHE A 121 -17.43 -4.28 28.95
CA PHE A 121 -18.10 -4.12 27.67
C PHE A 121 -19.57 -3.75 27.92
N ARG A 122 -20.00 -2.57 27.47
CA ARG A 122 -21.27 -1.95 27.87
C ARG A 122 -22.22 -1.72 26.69
N LYS A 123 -23.52 -1.56 26.99
CA LYS A 123 -24.52 -1.23 25.96
C LYS A 123 -24.40 0.18 25.37
N GLY A 124 -23.72 1.10 26.04
CA GLY A 124 -23.55 2.50 25.59
C GLY A 124 -22.25 3.14 26.09
N PRO A 125 -21.89 4.31 25.54
CA PRO A 125 -20.63 5.01 25.82
C PRO A 125 -20.71 5.78 27.15
N GLY A 126 -20.68 5.07 28.27
CA GLY A 126 -20.72 5.66 29.61
C GLY A 126 -20.73 4.63 30.73
N THR A 127 -20.35 5.04 31.94
CA THR A 127 -20.35 4.18 33.13
C THR A 127 -21.75 3.88 33.68
N ASN A 128 -22.74 4.70 33.30
CA ASN A 128 -24.17 4.54 33.61
C ASN A 128 -24.88 3.47 32.78
N TYR A 129 -24.31 3.04 31.65
CA TYR A 129 -24.91 2.00 30.82
C TYR A 129 -24.63 0.60 31.39
N SER A 130 -25.61 -0.31 31.28
CA SER A 130 -25.49 -1.70 31.74
C SER A 130 -24.29 -2.42 31.10
N VAL A 131 -23.56 -3.18 31.91
CA VAL A 131 -22.48 -4.06 31.48
C VAL A 131 -23.08 -5.29 30.80
N ILE A 132 -22.62 -5.60 29.58
CA ILE A 132 -22.93 -6.82 28.85
C ILE A 132 -22.07 -7.96 29.40
N ARG A 133 -20.75 -7.72 29.48
CA ARG A 133 -19.77 -8.63 30.10
C ARG A 133 -18.47 -7.90 30.40
N SER A 134 -17.50 -8.61 30.98
CA SER A 134 -16.11 -8.15 31.08
C SER A 134 -15.20 -8.91 30.11
N PHE A 135 -14.18 -8.22 29.61
CA PHE A 135 -13.11 -8.76 28.78
C PHE A 135 -11.83 -8.94 29.60
N GLN A 136 -11.11 -10.02 29.34
CA GLN A 136 -9.77 -10.19 29.88
C GLN A 136 -8.73 -9.55 28.96
N LYS A 137 -7.54 -9.25 29.49
CA LYS A 137 -6.44 -8.74 28.68
C LYS A 137 -6.12 -9.72 27.55
N GLY A 138 -5.86 -9.19 26.36
CA GLY A 138 -5.62 -9.95 25.14
C GLY A 138 -6.89 -10.37 24.39
N THR A 139 -8.09 -10.12 24.94
CA THR A 139 -9.35 -10.36 24.19
C THR A 139 -9.33 -9.57 22.89
N LYS A 140 -9.54 -10.24 21.76
CA LYS A 140 -9.63 -9.61 20.44
C LYS A 140 -11.06 -9.12 20.18
N VAL A 141 -11.18 -7.91 19.66
CA VAL A 141 -12.45 -7.25 19.34
C VAL A 141 -12.34 -6.55 17.99
N GLU A 142 -13.42 -6.55 17.20
CA GLU A 142 -13.48 -5.79 15.95
C GLU A 142 -13.81 -4.33 16.28
N PHE A 143 -12.95 -3.41 15.89
CA PHE A 143 -13.17 -1.98 16.02
C PHE A 143 -14.21 -1.51 15.01
N ILE A 144 -15.19 -0.73 15.48
CA ILE A 144 -16.21 -0.09 14.64
C ILE A 144 -15.95 1.41 14.58
N SER A 145 -15.93 2.09 15.73
CA SER A 145 -15.77 3.55 15.81
C SER A 145 -15.28 3.99 17.19
N LYS A 146 -14.86 5.26 17.31
CA LYS A 146 -14.51 5.89 18.59
C LYS A 146 -15.34 7.16 18.78
N GLU A 147 -15.95 7.29 19.95
CA GLU A 147 -16.74 8.44 20.38
C GLU A 147 -16.23 8.88 21.76
N ASN A 148 -15.58 10.04 21.84
CA ASN A 148 -14.91 10.52 23.06
C ASN A 148 -13.95 9.46 23.63
N ASP A 149 -14.13 9.11 24.91
CA ASP A 149 -13.35 8.09 25.60
C ASP A 149 -13.93 6.67 25.46
N TRP A 150 -14.83 6.43 24.51
CA TRP A 150 -15.45 5.12 24.29
C TRP A 150 -15.21 4.63 22.87
N VAL A 151 -14.95 3.34 22.75
CA VAL A 151 -14.69 2.64 21.50
C VAL A 151 -15.82 1.65 21.29
N LYS A 152 -16.54 1.82 20.18
CA LYS A 152 -17.58 0.89 19.75
C LYS A 152 -16.91 -0.30 19.10
N VAL A 153 -17.23 -1.49 19.58
CA VAL A 153 -16.63 -2.75 19.12
C VAL A 153 -17.68 -3.81 18.88
N ASN A 154 -17.37 -4.72 17.98
CA ASN A 154 -18.09 -5.97 17.81
C ASN A 154 -17.27 -7.11 18.44
N TYR A 155 -17.94 -7.91 19.24
CA TYR A 155 -17.39 -9.14 19.81
C TYR A 155 -18.40 -10.27 19.56
N ASN A 156 -18.02 -11.22 18.70
CA ASN A 156 -18.83 -12.38 18.33
C ASN A 156 -20.27 -12.03 17.92
N GLY A 157 -20.45 -10.96 17.13
CA GLY A 157 -21.76 -10.51 16.65
C GLY A 157 -22.53 -9.60 17.62
N THR A 158 -22.01 -9.38 18.84
CA THR A 158 -22.59 -8.42 19.78
C THR A 158 -21.83 -7.10 19.70
N VAL A 159 -22.57 -6.01 19.45
CA VAL A 159 -22.03 -4.65 19.40
C VAL A 159 -22.22 -3.95 20.74
N GLY A 160 -21.17 -3.27 21.21
CA GLY A 160 -21.19 -2.49 22.45
C GLY A 160 -19.97 -1.58 22.56
N TYR A 161 -19.73 -1.05 23.75
CA TYR A 161 -18.74 0.00 23.99
C TYR A 161 -17.73 -0.42 25.06
N VAL A 162 -16.46 -0.11 24.82
CA VAL A 162 -15.35 -0.30 25.74
C VAL A 162 -14.64 1.03 25.94
N PHE A 163 -14.21 1.33 27.15
CA PHE A 163 -13.50 2.57 27.44
C PHE A 163 -12.13 2.58 26.72
N SER A 164 -11.83 3.64 25.99
CA SER A 164 -10.80 3.68 24.94
C SER A 164 -9.40 3.38 25.46
N LYS A 165 -9.06 3.76 26.69
CA LYS A 165 -7.74 3.47 27.29
C LYS A 165 -7.45 1.97 27.43
N TYR A 166 -8.47 1.13 27.32
CA TYR A 166 -8.36 -0.33 27.44
C TYR A 166 -8.44 -1.06 26.10
N VAL A 167 -8.51 -0.34 24.99
CA VAL A 167 -8.47 -0.92 23.64
C VAL A 167 -7.13 -0.52 23.03
N SER A 168 -6.39 -1.48 22.48
CA SER A 168 -5.16 -1.17 21.76
C SER A 168 -5.44 -0.19 20.62
N ASP A 169 -4.46 0.58 20.20
CA ASP A 169 -4.56 1.26 18.92
C ASP A 169 -4.66 0.23 17.79
N LYS A 170 -5.06 0.68 16.59
CA LYS A 170 -5.02 -0.14 15.38
C LYS A 170 -3.57 -0.58 15.17
N THR A 171 -3.27 -1.79 15.58
CA THR A 171 -2.05 -2.48 15.20
C THR A 171 -2.35 -3.13 13.86
N ASN A 172 -1.54 -2.88 12.83
CA ASN A 172 -1.45 -3.81 11.71
C ASN A 172 -0.85 -5.11 12.28
N THR A 173 -1.68 -5.91 12.94
CA THR A 173 -1.35 -7.26 13.39
C THR A 173 -1.82 -8.24 12.34
N ASP A 174 -1.26 -8.06 11.15
CA ASP A 174 -0.64 -9.12 10.39
C ASP A 174 0.64 -8.51 9.84
N ASP A 175 1.60 -8.38 10.73
CA ASP A 175 2.98 -8.70 10.43
C ASP A 175 3.77 -8.59 11.73
N ASN A 176 4.68 -9.54 11.95
CA ASN A 176 5.89 -9.26 12.71
C ASN A 176 6.78 -8.27 11.91
N THR A 177 6.20 -7.16 11.45
CA THR A 177 6.95 -6.02 10.96
C THR A 177 7.23 -5.19 12.19
N HIS A 178 8.38 -5.42 12.80
CA HIS A 178 9.01 -4.39 13.61
C HIS A 178 9.04 -3.12 12.76
N ILE A 179 8.14 -2.17 13.01
CA ILE A 179 8.12 -0.91 12.27
C ILE A 179 9.36 -0.17 12.68
N THR A 180 10.39 -0.33 11.87
CA THR A 180 11.65 0.33 12.06
C THR A 180 11.45 1.80 11.75
N LYS A 181 11.74 2.65 12.71
CA LYS A 181 11.91 4.09 12.50
C LYS A 181 13.33 4.48 12.83
N TYR A 182 13.74 5.60 12.27
CA TYR A 182 15.06 6.15 12.46
C TYR A 182 14.96 7.51 13.11
N VAL A 183 15.85 7.75 14.06
CA VAL A 183 15.92 9.02 14.75
C VAL A 183 16.48 10.10 13.81
N THR A 184 15.84 11.26 13.68
CA THR A 184 16.27 12.31 12.74
C THR A 184 17.12 13.41 13.37
N GLY A 185 17.12 13.53 14.69
CA GLY A 185 17.91 14.51 15.46
C GLY A 185 19.06 13.88 16.24
N ASN A 186 20.06 14.68 16.63
CA ASN A 186 21.16 14.22 17.49
C ASN A 186 20.82 14.40 18.98
N SER A 187 21.22 13.44 19.82
CA SER A 187 21.01 13.48 21.28
C SER A 187 19.54 13.69 21.72
N VAL A 188 18.59 13.06 21.02
CA VAL A 188 17.15 13.14 21.29
C VAL A 188 16.80 12.33 22.54
N ASN A 189 16.12 12.95 23.50
CA ASN A 189 15.73 12.30 24.74
C ASN A 189 14.62 11.26 24.53
N VAL A 190 14.81 10.07 25.11
CA VAL A 190 13.78 9.06 25.35
C VAL A 190 13.39 9.13 26.82
N ARG A 191 12.09 9.23 27.10
CA ARG A 191 11.53 9.53 28.42
C ARG A 191 10.59 8.44 28.91
N THR A 192 10.29 8.43 30.20
CA THR A 192 9.33 7.48 30.79
C THR A 192 7.87 7.74 30.39
N GLY A 193 7.54 8.91 29.84
CA GLY A 193 6.20 9.27 29.39
C GLY A 193 6.18 10.33 28.28
N PRO A 194 5.01 10.58 27.63
CA PRO A 194 4.86 11.40 26.43
C PRO A 194 4.79 12.91 26.74
N SER A 195 5.80 13.44 27.43
CA SER A 195 5.96 14.89 27.64
C SER A 195 7.41 15.23 28.04
N THR A 196 7.79 16.51 27.97
CA THR A 196 9.11 16.98 28.42
C THR A 196 9.27 16.99 29.94
N SER A 197 8.19 16.86 30.73
CA SER A 197 8.25 16.79 32.19
C SER A 197 8.61 15.41 32.73
N TYR A 198 8.48 14.35 31.92
CA TYR A 198 8.90 12.99 32.30
C TYR A 198 10.43 12.83 32.27
N THR A 199 10.95 12.01 33.17
CA THR A 199 12.38 11.70 33.30
C THR A 199 12.96 11.14 32.00
N SER A 200 14.10 11.69 31.57
CA SER A 200 14.90 11.15 30.46
C SER A 200 15.65 9.91 30.91
N ILE A 201 15.44 8.79 30.22
CA ILE A 201 16.04 7.49 30.53
C ILE A 201 17.19 7.11 29.61
N MET A 202 17.24 7.71 28.41
CA MET A 202 18.38 7.64 27.49
C MET A 202 18.30 8.73 26.43
N LYS A 203 19.38 8.86 25.63
CA LYS A 203 19.40 9.72 24.46
C LYS A 203 19.78 8.90 23.24
N LEU A 204 19.14 9.19 22.11
CA LEU A 204 19.39 8.56 20.81
C LEU A 204 19.90 9.60 19.82
N ASN A 205 20.81 9.20 18.94
CA ASN A 205 21.40 10.05 17.92
C ASN A 205 20.73 9.86 16.57
N LYS A 206 20.99 10.78 15.64
CA LYS A 206 20.46 10.70 14.28
C LYS A 206 20.87 9.35 13.69
N GLY A 207 19.94 8.69 13.01
CA GLY A 207 20.08 7.36 12.40
C GLY A 207 19.93 6.17 13.33
N ASP A 208 19.84 6.38 14.65
CA ASP A 208 19.56 5.27 15.56
C ASP A 208 18.26 4.58 15.16
N LYS A 209 18.35 3.26 15.01
CA LYS A 209 17.24 2.39 14.61
C LYS A 209 16.41 2.06 15.83
N VAL A 210 15.16 2.47 15.84
CA VAL A 210 14.21 2.15 16.90
C VAL A 210 13.04 1.35 16.35
N GLU A 211 12.50 0.48 17.18
CA GLU A 211 11.22 -0.15 16.89
C GLU A 211 10.11 0.79 17.36
N TYR A 212 9.27 1.22 16.42
CA TYR A 212 8.07 1.99 16.73
C TYR A 212 6.98 1.06 17.27
N ILE A 213 6.46 1.38 18.46
CA ILE A 213 5.41 0.61 19.14
C ILE A 213 4.05 1.30 18.95
N SER A 214 3.96 2.60 19.29
CA SER A 214 2.70 3.35 19.22
C SER A 214 2.94 4.87 19.26
N SER A 215 1.88 5.67 19.13
CA SER A 215 1.92 7.13 19.28
C SER A 215 1.02 7.61 20.42
N SER A 216 1.33 8.76 21.00
CA SER A 216 0.59 9.44 22.05
C SER A 216 0.76 10.94 21.86
N GLY A 217 -0.15 11.57 21.11
CA GLY A 217 -0.01 12.95 20.66
C GLY A 217 1.27 13.16 19.83
N ASN A 218 2.09 14.15 20.20
CA ASN A 218 3.36 14.47 19.54
C ASN A 218 4.54 13.57 19.98
N TRP A 219 4.24 12.44 20.62
CA TRP A 219 5.21 11.49 21.13
C TRP A 219 4.98 10.09 20.56
N SER A 220 6.06 9.37 20.31
CA SER A 220 6.05 7.98 19.89
C SER A 220 6.63 7.12 21.00
N LYS A 221 5.94 6.02 21.33
CA LYS A 221 6.50 4.94 22.13
C LYS A 221 7.39 4.08 21.25
N ILE A 222 8.62 3.86 21.70
CA ILE A 222 9.64 3.13 20.96
C ILE A 222 10.29 2.05 21.83
N MET A 223 10.89 1.04 21.19
CA MET A 223 11.83 0.11 21.80
C MET A 223 13.23 0.32 21.22
N TYR A 224 14.22 0.33 22.10
CA TYR A 224 15.63 0.39 21.72
C TYR A 224 16.44 -0.44 22.71
N ASN A 225 17.21 -1.41 22.20
CA ASN A 225 18.01 -2.36 22.98
C ASN A 225 17.24 -3.01 24.15
N GLY A 226 16.00 -3.44 23.90
CA GLY A 226 15.15 -4.11 24.89
C GLY A 226 14.51 -3.20 25.95
N LYS A 227 14.74 -1.88 25.89
CA LYS A 227 14.09 -0.89 26.76
C LYS A 227 13.01 -0.12 26.00
N THR A 228 11.88 0.14 26.67
CA THR A 228 10.79 0.94 26.10
C THR A 228 10.75 2.34 26.70
N GLY A 229 10.39 3.33 25.87
CA GLY A 229 10.24 4.72 26.30
C GLY A 229 9.54 5.57 25.25
N TYR A 230 9.38 6.86 25.53
CA TYR A 230 8.70 7.82 24.66
C TYR A 230 9.68 8.87 24.15
N MET A 231 9.65 9.16 22.86
CA MET A 231 10.41 10.26 22.25
C MET A 231 9.50 11.10 21.35
N SER A 232 9.85 12.35 21.07
CA SER A 232 8.99 13.20 20.24
C SER A 232 8.92 12.65 18.81
N SER A 233 7.70 12.52 18.28
CA SER A 233 7.44 11.94 16.95
C SER A 233 8.08 12.74 15.82
N GLN A 234 8.32 14.04 16.01
CA GLN A 234 9.02 14.89 15.04
C GLN A 234 10.44 14.41 14.73
N TYR A 235 11.04 13.64 15.65
CA TYR A 235 12.38 13.10 15.49
C TYR A 235 12.40 11.67 14.97
N LEU A 236 11.31 11.18 14.37
CA LEU A 236 11.21 9.83 13.84
C LEU A 236 10.79 9.81 12.38
N SER A 237 11.55 9.10 11.56
CA SER A 237 11.26 8.88 10.15
C SER A 237 11.15 7.39 9.84
N THR A 238 10.31 7.02 8.87
CA THR A 238 10.28 5.67 8.30
C THR A 238 11.41 5.44 7.28
N THR A 239 12.09 6.51 6.86
CA THR A 239 13.30 6.47 6.04
C THR A 239 14.51 6.77 6.91
N ASN A 240 15.63 6.07 6.68
CA ASN A 240 16.84 6.36 7.43
C ASN A 240 17.36 7.75 7.04
N PRO A 241 17.42 8.73 7.97
CA PRO A 241 17.90 10.07 7.70
C PRO A 241 19.43 10.11 7.54
N ILE A 242 20.12 8.97 7.73
CA ILE A 242 21.49 8.75 7.30
C ILE A 242 21.56 8.02 5.94
N GLU A 243 20.55 7.26 5.48
CA GLU A 243 20.55 6.70 4.10
C GLU A 243 20.54 7.80 3.03
N ASN A 244 20.12 9.02 3.37
CA ASN A 244 20.22 10.19 2.50
C ASN A 244 21.34 11.17 2.87
N THR A 245 22.22 10.82 3.82
CA THR A 245 23.47 11.55 4.09
C THR A 245 24.53 10.64 4.72
N LYS A 246 24.90 9.54 4.06
CA LYS A 246 26.23 8.88 4.10
C LYS A 246 26.20 7.74 3.07
N PRO A 247 27.29 7.52 2.28
CA PRO A 247 27.34 6.38 1.38
C PRO A 247 27.24 5.11 2.23
N GLU A 248 26.20 4.31 2.01
CA GLU A 248 26.26 2.91 2.41
C GLU A 248 27.49 2.31 1.72
N THR A 249 28.29 1.58 2.50
CA THR A 249 29.59 1.02 2.16
C THR A 249 29.77 0.79 0.66
N GLN A 250 30.85 1.37 0.13
CA GLN A 250 31.53 1.16 -1.16
C GLN A 250 31.39 -0.27 -1.71
N GLY A 251 30.17 -0.65 -2.10
CA GLY A 251 29.95 -1.69 -3.07
C GLY A 251 30.52 -1.15 -4.36
N GLU A 252 31.34 -1.95 -5.02
CA GLU A 252 31.92 -1.60 -6.30
C GLU A 252 30.81 -1.11 -7.24
N VAL A 253 30.90 0.16 -7.68
CA VAL A 253 30.01 0.66 -8.74
C VAL A 253 30.52 0.03 -10.03
N LEU A 254 29.68 -0.79 -10.64
CA LEU A 254 30.04 -1.52 -11.84
C LEU A 254 29.77 -0.66 -13.08
N PHE A 255 30.61 -0.80 -14.09
CA PHE A 255 30.53 -0.03 -15.35
C PHE A 255 30.45 -0.98 -16.55
N PRO A 256 29.31 -1.66 -16.70
CA PRO A 256 29.13 -2.72 -17.68
C PRO A 256 29.11 -2.17 -19.09
N ASP A 257 29.80 -2.84 -20.00
CA ASP A 257 29.62 -2.64 -21.44
C ASP A 257 28.22 -3.12 -21.83
N TRP A 258 27.45 -2.24 -22.47
CA TRP A 258 26.07 -2.51 -22.88
C TRP A 258 25.91 -3.79 -23.70
N PHE A 259 26.79 -4.00 -24.68
CA PHE A 259 26.66 -5.07 -25.65
C PHE A 259 27.16 -6.41 -25.12
N LYS A 260 28.02 -6.40 -24.10
CA LYS A 260 28.53 -7.59 -23.43
C LYS A 260 27.58 -8.06 -22.33
N GLU A 261 27.30 -7.17 -21.37
CA GLU A 261 26.62 -7.53 -20.12
C GLU A 261 25.51 -6.56 -19.74
N GLY A 262 25.61 -5.27 -20.12
CA GLY A 262 24.67 -4.24 -19.71
C GLY A 262 23.22 -4.51 -20.11
N LYS A 263 23.02 -5.06 -21.32
CA LYS A 263 21.69 -5.43 -21.83
C LYS A 263 20.96 -6.50 -21.01
N ASN A 264 21.66 -7.23 -20.12
CA ASN A 264 21.08 -8.29 -19.30
C ASN A 264 20.83 -7.86 -17.84
N ILE A 265 21.28 -6.65 -17.45
CA ILE A 265 21.16 -6.16 -16.08
C ILE A 265 19.73 -5.80 -15.74
N LEU A 266 19.05 -5.14 -16.69
CA LEU A 266 17.67 -4.72 -16.57
C LEU A 266 16.80 -5.70 -17.36
N VAL A 267 15.96 -6.46 -16.65
CA VAL A 267 15.03 -7.40 -17.27
C VAL A 267 14.03 -6.62 -18.12
N ARG A 268 13.96 -6.95 -19.41
CA ARG A 268 13.04 -6.31 -20.37
C ARG A 268 11.63 -6.89 -20.21
N ASP A 269 10.66 -6.02 -20.03
CA ASP A 269 9.23 -6.34 -19.95
C ASP A 269 8.44 -5.35 -20.82
N ASP A 270 8.18 -5.74 -22.07
CA ASP A 270 7.58 -4.89 -23.10
C ASP A 270 6.21 -4.32 -22.69
N TYR A 271 5.50 -4.97 -21.77
CA TYR A 271 4.18 -4.53 -21.31
C TYR A 271 4.18 -4.03 -19.88
N ALA A 272 5.35 -3.91 -19.24
CA ALA A 272 5.49 -3.56 -17.82
C ALA A 272 4.57 -4.36 -16.88
N SER A 273 4.31 -5.62 -17.25
CA SER A 273 3.30 -6.47 -16.61
C SER A 273 3.75 -7.07 -15.28
N ASN A 274 5.06 -7.18 -15.06
CA ASN A 274 5.66 -7.73 -13.85
C ASN A 274 6.47 -6.65 -13.11
N LEU A 275 5.86 -6.05 -12.10
CA LEU A 275 6.47 -4.97 -11.31
C LEU A 275 7.72 -5.41 -10.53
N ASN A 276 7.99 -6.71 -10.38
CA ASN A 276 9.24 -7.20 -9.78
C ASN A 276 10.46 -6.91 -10.67
N ASN A 277 10.26 -6.60 -11.95
CA ASN A 277 11.32 -6.18 -12.87
C ASN A 277 11.69 -4.69 -12.71
N ALA A 278 10.95 -3.93 -11.89
CA ALA A 278 11.26 -2.54 -11.62
C ALA A 278 12.55 -2.41 -10.81
N PHE A 279 13.27 -1.31 -11.04
CA PHE A 279 14.54 -0.99 -10.40
C PHE A 279 14.57 0.47 -9.98
N THR A 280 15.52 0.83 -9.12
CA THR A 280 15.66 2.21 -8.63
C THR A 280 16.79 2.91 -9.35
N VAL A 281 16.54 4.15 -9.77
CA VAL A 281 17.55 5.06 -10.30
C VAL A 281 17.76 6.19 -9.32
N GLU A 282 19.01 6.54 -9.10
CA GLU A 282 19.45 7.69 -8.32
C GLU A 282 20.17 8.67 -9.24
N ASP A 283 19.73 9.93 -9.28
CA ASP A 283 20.51 10.98 -9.93
C ASP A 283 21.74 11.30 -9.09
N TYR A 284 22.94 11.07 -9.64
CA TYR A 284 24.19 11.17 -8.88
C TYR A 284 24.41 12.57 -8.30
N ASN A 285 23.96 13.62 -8.99
CA ASN A 285 24.18 15.00 -8.57
C ASN A 285 23.25 15.44 -7.43
N THR A 286 22.01 14.97 -7.41
CA THR A 286 20.99 15.40 -6.43
C THR A 286 20.72 14.37 -5.34
N GLY A 287 21.11 13.10 -5.54
CA GLY A 287 20.79 11.97 -4.65
C GLY A 287 19.31 11.59 -4.65
N LYS A 288 18.46 12.23 -5.46
CA LYS A 288 17.04 11.90 -5.56
C LYS A 288 16.88 10.56 -6.27
N LYS A 289 15.94 9.74 -5.76
CA LYS A 289 15.68 8.38 -6.23
C LYS A 289 14.25 8.24 -6.74
N PHE A 290 14.09 7.46 -7.80
CA PHE A 290 12.78 7.14 -8.39
C PHE A 290 12.85 5.76 -9.06
N LYS A 291 11.69 5.12 -9.26
CA LYS A 291 11.60 3.78 -9.84
C LYS A 291 11.25 3.81 -11.31
N LEU A 292 11.88 2.91 -12.05
CA LEU A 292 11.67 2.70 -13.47
C LEU A 292 11.48 1.21 -13.76
N ILE A 293 10.93 0.89 -14.92
CA ILE A 293 10.88 -0.46 -15.49
C ILE A 293 11.36 -0.42 -16.93
N ARG A 294 12.14 -1.43 -17.36
CA ARG A 294 12.63 -1.49 -18.74
C ARG A 294 11.57 -2.11 -19.64
N THR A 295 11.13 -1.37 -20.63
CA THR A 295 10.08 -1.79 -21.57
C THR A 295 10.61 -1.97 -23.00
N GLY A 296 11.85 -1.59 -23.28
CA GLY A 296 12.41 -1.75 -24.63
C GLY A 296 13.92 -1.69 -24.67
N GLY A 297 14.44 -1.17 -25.78
CA GLY A 297 15.85 -0.88 -25.95
C GLY A 297 16.65 -1.99 -26.61
N THR A 298 17.34 -1.62 -27.69
CA THR A 298 18.31 -2.47 -28.41
C THR A 298 19.74 -1.97 -28.20
N ASN A 299 19.98 -0.68 -28.48
CA ASN A 299 21.30 -0.05 -28.40
C ASN A 299 21.60 0.58 -27.03
N HIS A 300 20.57 0.70 -26.19
CA HIS A 300 20.58 1.14 -24.81
C HIS A 300 19.26 0.64 -24.17
N ALA A 301 18.99 0.99 -22.92
CA ALA A 301 17.75 0.60 -22.25
C ALA A 301 16.67 1.67 -22.42
N ASP A 302 15.54 1.29 -23.02
CA ASP A 302 14.33 2.10 -23.05
C ASP A 302 13.51 1.74 -21.80
N VAL A 303 13.26 2.72 -20.95
CA VAL A 303 12.67 2.51 -19.63
C VAL A 303 11.56 3.51 -19.37
N GLU A 304 10.60 3.19 -18.52
CA GLU A 304 9.46 4.05 -18.20
C GLU A 304 9.37 4.27 -16.69
N PRO A 305 9.02 5.49 -16.22
CA PRO A 305 8.70 5.72 -14.82
C PRO A 305 7.57 4.82 -14.34
N LEU A 306 7.74 4.22 -13.17
CA LEU A 306 6.80 3.21 -12.68
C LEU A 306 5.46 3.83 -12.24
N THR A 307 5.49 5.06 -11.72
CA THR A 307 4.30 5.76 -11.21
C THR A 307 4.34 7.26 -11.50
N ALA A 308 3.20 7.94 -11.33
CA ALA A 308 3.13 9.41 -11.40
C ALA A 308 4.04 10.13 -10.41
N VAL A 309 4.32 9.52 -9.25
CA VAL A 309 5.24 10.07 -8.25
C VAL A 309 6.70 9.95 -8.73
N ASP A 310 7.04 8.85 -9.40
CA ASP A 310 8.36 8.66 -10.00
C ASP A 310 8.61 9.67 -11.11
N THR A 311 7.62 9.88 -11.98
CA THR A 311 7.67 10.93 -13.02
C THR A 311 7.81 12.32 -12.43
N ALA A 312 7.04 12.66 -11.39
CA ALA A 312 7.15 13.96 -10.73
C ALA A 312 8.54 14.16 -10.11
N THR A 313 9.12 13.11 -9.53
CA THR A 313 10.47 13.12 -8.98
C THR A 313 11.51 13.34 -10.07
N MET A 314 11.41 12.60 -11.19
CA MET A 314 12.26 12.78 -12.37
C MET A 314 12.17 14.23 -12.89
N LYS A 315 10.96 14.77 -13.11
CA LYS A 315 10.79 16.17 -13.53
C LYS A 315 11.43 17.17 -12.56
N SER A 316 11.40 16.90 -11.25
CA SER A 316 12.04 17.77 -10.26
C SER A 316 13.58 17.80 -10.32
N ILE A 317 14.20 16.81 -10.97
CA ILE A 317 15.65 16.71 -11.17
C ILE A 317 16.07 17.43 -12.46
N TRP A 318 15.27 17.27 -13.52
CA TRP A 318 15.54 17.85 -14.85
C TRP A 318 14.93 19.24 -15.06
N GLY A 319 14.11 19.74 -14.13
CA GLY A 319 13.38 21.00 -14.28
C GLY A 319 12.19 20.92 -15.26
N GLY A 320 11.66 19.71 -15.47
CA GLY A 320 10.71 19.39 -16.53
C GLY A 320 11.12 18.12 -17.26
N PHE A 321 10.50 17.85 -18.42
CA PHE A 321 11.01 16.83 -19.34
C PHE A 321 12.15 17.42 -20.15
N SER A 322 13.25 16.68 -20.27
CA SER A 322 14.47 17.22 -20.86
C SER A 322 15.42 16.14 -21.38
N TRP A 323 15.98 16.42 -22.55
CA TRP A 323 17.02 15.63 -23.20
C TRP A 323 18.41 15.79 -22.56
N THR A 324 18.58 16.62 -21.53
CA THR A 324 19.86 16.77 -20.81
C THR A 324 20.33 15.43 -20.27
N ARG A 325 21.56 15.04 -20.61
CA ARG A 325 22.21 13.83 -20.11
C ARG A 325 22.68 14.06 -18.68
N ARG A 326 22.32 13.17 -17.75
CA ARG A 326 22.76 13.23 -16.36
C ARG A 326 23.40 11.92 -15.90
N PRO A 327 24.45 11.96 -15.07
CA PRO A 327 25.02 10.78 -14.46
C PRO A 327 24.05 10.19 -13.44
N VAL A 328 23.81 8.88 -13.51
CA VAL A 328 22.89 8.19 -12.60
C VAL A 328 23.52 6.90 -12.06
N LEU A 329 23.06 6.48 -10.89
CA LEU A 329 23.34 5.18 -10.29
C LEU A 329 22.09 4.31 -10.38
N VAL A 330 22.23 3.14 -10.98
CA VAL A 330 21.14 2.18 -11.19
C VAL A 330 21.28 1.07 -10.15
N HIS A 331 20.28 0.92 -9.30
CA HIS A 331 20.24 -0.03 -8.19
C HIS A 331 19.34 -1.21 -8.55
N VAL A 332 19.93 -2.40 -8.69
CA VAL A 332 19.22 -3.64 -9.03
C VAL A 332 19.88 -4.85 -8.39
N ASN A 333 19.08 -5.72 -7.76
CA ASN A 333 19.54 -6.98 -7.13
C ASN A 333 20.73 -6.82 -6.16
N GLY A 334 20.75 -5.72 -5.37
CA GLY A 334 21.82 -5.44 -4.42
C GLY A 334 23.14 -4.97 -5.05
N LYS A 335 23.17 -4.71 -6.37
CA LYS A 335 24.30 -4.14 -7.10
C LYS A 335 23.98 -2.71 -7.56
N VAL A 336 25.04 -1.93 -7.73
CA VAL A 336 24.97 -0.55 -8.21
C VAL A 336 25.77 -0.44 -9.50
N TYR A 337 25.13 0.14 -10.52
CA TYR A 337 25.74 0.33 -11.84
C TYR A 337 25.77 1.82 -12.20
N GLY A 338 26.93 2.30 -12.64
CA GLY A 338 27.06 3.67 -13.14
C GLY A 338 26.55 3.77 -14.58
N ALA A 339 25.66 4.73 -14.83
CA ALA A 339 25.04 4.95 -16.14
C ALA A 339 24.81 6.44 -16.40
N SER A 340 24.23 6.77 -17.55
CA SER A 340 23.77 8.12 -17.87
C SER A 340 22.35 8.06 -18.44
N MET A 341 21.49 8.99 -18.01
CA MET A 341 20.07 8.98 -18.31
C MET A 341 19.58 10.34 -18.86
N THR A 342 18.50 10.32 -19.64
CA THR A 342 17.70 11.50 -20.02
C THR A 342 16.35 11.49 -19.30
N GLY A 343 15.72 12.66 -19.17
CA GLY A 343 14.40 12.80 -18.53
C GLY A 343 13.30 13.14 -19.53
N MET A 344 13.43 12.79 -20.81
CA MET A 344 12.46 13.11 -21.87
C MET A 344 11.72 11.85 -22.36
N PRO A 345 10.47 11.65 -21.96
CA PRO A 345 9.63 10.59 -22.52
C PRO A 345 9.39 10.83 -24.00
N HIS A 346 9.50 9.78 -24.81
CA HIS A 346 9.29 9.87 -26.26
C HIS A 346 8.70 8.59 -26.83
N SER A 347 8.14 8.69 -28.05
CA SER A 347 7.63 7.54 -28.81
C SER A 347 6.42 6.83 -28.18
N GLY A 348 5.73 7.48 -27.24
CA GLY A 348 4.59 6.94 -26.49
C GLY A 348 3.36 7.86 -26.48
N LEU A 349 2.21 7.31 -26.09
CA LEU A 349 0.94 8.02 -25.98
C LEU A 349 0.02 7.28 -24.98
N ASP A 350 -0.30 7.91 -23.86
CA ASP A 350 -1.03 7.27 -22.74
C ASP A 350 -2.43 6.80 -23.15
N SER A 351 -3.09 7.61 -23.98
CA SER A 351 -4.46 7.35 -24.46
C SER A 351 -4.64 6.16 -25.41
N GLU A 352 -3.54 5.58 -25.94
CA GLU A 352 -3.60 4.49 -26.93
C GLU A 352 -3.06 3.17 -26.33
N PRO A 353 -3.45 2.00 -26.85
CA PRO A 353 -2.91 0.71 -26.40
C PRO A 353 -1.38 0.64 -26.53
N ALA A 354 -0.71 0.02 -25.57
CA ALA A 354 0.75 -0.20 -25.61
C ALA A 354 1.11 -1.23 -26.68
N ARG A 355 2.28 -1.05 -27.33
CA ARG A 355 2.84 -1.97 -28.34
C ARG A 355 2.01 -2.15 -29.61
N GLU A 356 1.00 -1.31 -29.82
CA GLU A 356 0.20 -1.29 -31.03
C GLU A 356 0.56 -0.08 -31.91
N TYR A 357 0.34 -0.21 -33.22
CA TYR A 357 0.52 0.90 -34.14
C TYR A 357 -0.59 1.93 -33.92
N THR A 358 -0.21 3.20 -33.74
CA THR A 358 -1.14 4.33 -33.74
C THR A 358 -0.86 5.26 -34.92
N SER A 359 -1.93 5.77 -35.54
CA SER A 359 -1.86 6.80 -36.57
C SER A 359 -1.69 8.21 -36.00
N LYS A 360 -1.74 8.36 -34.67
CA LYS A 360 -1.62 9.64 -33.96
C LYS A 360 -0.15 10.02 -33.76
N ASN A 361 0.10 11.32 -33.60
CA ASN A 361 1.40 11.80 -33.20
C ASN A 361 1.71 11.37 -31.75
N ARG A 362 2.84 10.70 -31.54
CA ARG A 362 3.32 10.27 -30.22
C ARG A 362 4.18 11.36 -29.57
N SER A 363 4.50 11.18 -28.28
CA SER A 363 5.31 12.10 -27.49
C SER A 363 6.64 12.46 -28.17
N ASP A 364 7.07 13.70 -27.93
CA ASP A 364 8.20 14.37 -28.58
C ASP A 364 8.14 14.43 -30.11
N ASN A 365 6.93 14.53 -30.68
CA ASN A 365 6.69 14.63 -32.13
C ASN A 365 7.24 13.45 -32.95
N TYR A 366 7.23 12.24 -32.39
CA TYR A 366 7.67 11.02 -33.06
C TYR A 366 6.72 10.53 -34.18
N GLY A 367 5.61 11.24 -34.41
CA GLY A 367 4.65 10.90 -35.44
C GLY A 367 3.94 9.56 -35.20
N PRO A 368 3.21 9.08 -36.21
CA PRO A 368 2.62 7.74 -36.23
C PRO A 368 3.66 6.64 -36.04
N GLY A 369 3.27 5.53 -35.41
CA GLY A 369 4.16 4.41 -35.17
C GLY A 369 3.71 3.52 -34.01
N ILE A 370 4.56 2.58 -33.60
CA ILE A 370 4.29 1.71 -32.45
C ILE A 370 4.25 2.54 -31.16
N ASN A 371 3.20 2.39 -30.37
CA ASN A 371 3.07 3.09 -29.09
C ASN A 371 3.97 2.44 -28.02
N TYR A 372 5.07 3.09 -27.65
CA TYR A 372 6.00 2.61 -26.63
C TYR A 372 5.69 3.13 -25.22
N ASP A 373 4.42 3.38 -24.94
CA ASP A 373 3.92 3.74 -23.62
C ASP A 373 3.24 2.54 -22.97
N SER A 374 4.02 1.77 -22.23
CA SER A 374 3.58 0.54 -21.59
C SER A 374 3.11 0.76 -20.14
N VAL A 375 3.60 1.80 -19.46
CA VAL A 375 3.18 2.15 -18.09
C VAL A 375 2.13 3.26 -18.11
N LYS A 376 0.86 2.87 -17.98
CA LYS A 376 -0.26 3.81 -18.09
C LYS A 376 -0.45 4.72 -16.88
N ASN A 377 -0.89 5.95 -17.13
CA ASN A 377 -1.21 6.98 -16.15
C ASN A 377 -0.04 7.33 -15.19
N ASN A 378 1.21 7.10 -15.61
CA ASN A 378 2.40 7.53 -14.87
C ASN A 378 2.75 9.01 -15.14
N GLY A 379 1.99 9.70 -15.97
CA GLY A 379 2.23 11.10 -16.33
C GLY A 379 3.45 11.33 -17.23
N ALA A 380 3.99 10.27 -17.86
CA ALA A 380 5.10 10.31 -18.81
C ALA A 380 4.78 9.37 -20.00
N ASP A 381 4.34 9.97 -21.11
CA ASP A 381 3.96 9.23 -22.31
C ASP A 381 5.19 8.67 -23.03
N GLY A 382 5.48 7.38 -22.83
CA GLY A 382 6.57 6.66 -23.47
C GLY A 382 7.86 6.55 -22.65
N HIS A 383 8.89 6.01 -23.30
CA HIS A 383 10.14 5.68 -22.64
C HIS A 383 11.12 6.84 -22.58
N VAL A 384 12.04 6.73 -21.62
CA VAL A 384 13.26 7.52 -21.45
C VAL A 384 14.48 6.61 -21.60
N ASP A 385 15.64 7.19 -21.87
CA ASP A 385 16.83 6.43 -22.23
C ASP A 385 17.81 6.31 -21.06
N ILE A 386 18.25 5.08 -20.77
CA ILE A 386 19.42 4.82 -19.94
C ILE A 386 20.53 4.21 -20.78
N HIS A 387 21.66 4.91 -20.83
CA HIS A 387 22.88 4.47 -21.48
C HIS A 387 23.88 3.96 -20.45
N PHE A 388 24.37 2.74 -20.68
CA PHE A 388 25.56 2.17 -20.05
C PHE A 388 26.81 2.41 -20.92
N LEU A 389 27.97 1.91 -20.48
CA LEU A 389 29.21 2.05 -21.24
C LEU A 389 29.03 1.47 -22.65
N ASN A 390 29.51 2.18 -23.66
CA ASN A 390 29.39 1.84 -25.08
C ASN A 390 27.96 1.75 -25.65
N SER A 391 26.92 2.14 -24.90
CA SER A 391 25.55 2.27 -25.43
C SER A 391 25.50 3.26 -26.60
N LYS A 392 24.64 2.97 -27.59
CA LYS A 392 24.50 3.76 -28.82
C LYS A 392 23.11 4.37 -28.93
N THR A 393 22.99 5.45 -29.69
CA THR A 393 21.71 6.10 -29.99
C THR A 393 20.83 5.27 -30.93
N HIS A 394 19.51 5.50 -30.89
CA HIS A 394 18.53 4.79 -31.72
C HIS A 394 18.77 4.99 -33.22
N SER A 395 18.71 6.23 -33.70
CA SER A 395 18.66 6.55 -35.14
C SER A 395 20.02 6.51 -35.84
N SER A 396 21.08 6.93 -35.15
CA SER A 396 22.41 7.03 -35.77
C SER A 396 23.30 5.82 -35.50
N ASN A 397 22.92 4.95 -34.55
CA ASN A 397 23.75 3.83 -34.08
C ASN A 397 25.19 4.26 -33.73
N LYS A 398 25.34 5.50 -33.22
CA LYS A 398 26.62 6.08 -32.76
C LYS A 398 26.62 6.19 -31.24
N LEU A 399 27.83 6.18 -30.68
CA LEU A 399 28.06 6.57 -29.30
C LEU A 399 27.62 8.02 -29.10
N ASP A 400 26.89 8.27 -28.01
CA ASP A 400 26.58 9.62 -27.56
C ASP A 400 27.65 10.08 -26.58
N THR A 401 28.47 11.06 -26.99
CA THR A 401 29.59 11.54 -26.19
C THR A 401 29.16 12.10 -24.84
N ALA A 402 27.99 12.73 -24.73
CA ALA A 402 27.51 13.29 -23.47
C ALA A 402 27.15 12.18 -22.46
N HIS A 403 26.48 11.11 -22.92
CA HIS A 403 26.23 9.94 -22.08
C HIS A 403 27.55 9.28 -21.65
N GLN A 404 28.48 9.07 -22.58
CA GLN A 404 29.77 8.41 -22.26
C GLN A 404 30.63 9.27 -21.31
N ASN A 405 30.61 10.59 -21.43
CA ASN A 405 31.32 11.49 -20.50
C ASN A 405 30.79 11.41 -19.07
N ASN A 406 29.46 11.33 -18.89
CA ASN A 406 28.86 11.13 -17.58
C ASN A 406 29.28 9.80 -16.94
N ILE A 407 29.32 8.73 -17.74
CA ILE A 407 29.75 7.40 -17.29
C ILE A 407 31.24 7.43 -16.93
N GLN A 408 32.08 8.03 -17.77
CA GLN A 408 33.51 8.18 -17.49
C GLN A 408 33.78 9.00 -16.23
N MET A 409 33.00 10.06 -15.99
CA MET A 409 33.07 10.83 -14.75
C MET A 409 32.79 9.95 -13.52
N LEU A 410 31.73 9.13 -13.59
CA LEU A 410 31.41 8.17 -12.52
C LEU A 410 32.52 7.12 -12.37
N MET A 411 33.08 6.60 -13.47
CA MET A 411 34.22 5.66 -13.42
C MET A 411 35.41 6.26 -12.70
N ASN A 412 35.77 7.51 -12.99
CA ASN A 412 36.89 8.19 -12.32
C ASN A 412 36.60 8.46 -10.84
N LYS A 413 35.32 8.56 -10.46
CA LYS A 413 34.90 8.83 -9.08
C LYS A 413 34.91 7.59 -8.20
N PHE A 414 34.56 6.43 -8.76
CA PHE A 414 34.34 5.19 -8.02
C PHE A 414 35.41 4.11 -8.22
N LYS A 415 36.42 4.37 -9.06
CA LYS A 415 37.62 3.53 -9.21
C LYS A 415 38.69 3.80 -8.16
#